data_AF-A0AB39NQN6-F1
#
_entry.id   AF-A0AB39NQN6-F1
#
_cell.length_a   1.000
_cell.length_b   1.000
_cell.length_c   1.000
_cell.angle_alpha   90.00
_cell.angle_beta   90.00
_cell.angle_gamma   90.00
#
_symmetry.space_group_name_H-M   'P 1'
#
loop_
_entity.id
_entity.type
_entity.pdbx_description
1 polymer ?
#
loop_
_entity_poly.entity_id
_entity_poly.type
_entity_poly.pdbx_seq_one_letter_code
_entity_poly.pdbx_strand_id
1 'polypeptide(L)'
;MVMFLFLVVALAVVVGAVTLAVVGGGDNAPLPEAAPERLQDSLPPDRPVGRADVDRLRFPLAARGYRMADVDDALGRLAAELDERDARIADLESALAGARAAAAHLSADKPAPHPEDDQR
;
A
#
# COMPACT_ATOMS: atom_id res chain seq x y z
N MET A 1 -45.97 23.20 36.19
CA MET A 1 -46.15 22.16 35.15
C MET A 1 -45.69 22.63 33.78
N VAL A 2 -46.22 23.75 33.26
CA VAL A 2 -45.88 24.27 31.90
C VAL A 2 -44.39 24.62 31.75
N MET A 3 -43.76 25.22 32.77
CA MET A 3 -42.32 25.56 32.74
C MET A 3 -41.39 24.32 32.67
N PHE A 4 -41.80 23.22 33.31
CA PHE A 4 -41.06 21.95 33.25
C PHE A 4 -41.17 21.32 31.85
N LEU A 5 -42.36 21.33 31.25
CA LEU A 5 -42.54 20.90 29.87
C LEU A 5 -41.69 21.74 28.90
N PHE A 6 -41.60 23.05 29.12
CA PHE A 6 -40.75 23.93 28.32
C PHE A 6 -39.27 23.54 28.40
N LEU A 7 -38.79 23.20 29.60
CA LEU A 7 -37.41 22.74 29.81
C LEU A 7 -37.16 21.40 29.13
N VAL A 8 -38.10 20.45 29.23
CA VAL A 8 -37.99 19.14 28.56
C VAL A 8 -38.00 19.29 27.04
N VAL A 9 -38.87 20.15 26.50
CA VAL A 9 -38.91 20.43 25.05
C VAL A 9 -37.63 21.13 24.61
N ALA A 10 -37.14 22.12 25.34
CA ALA A 10 -35.87 22.79 25.03
C ALA A 10 -34.70 21.80 25.05
N LEU A 11 -34.64 20.91 26.05
CA LEU A 11 -33.64 19.85 26.13
C LEU A 11 -33.75 18.89 24.94
N ALA A 12 -34.96 18.45 24.59
CA ALA A 12 -35.19 17.56 23.45
C ALA A 12 -34.77 18.21 22.12
N VAL A 13 -35.01 19.52 21.96
CA VAL A 13 -34.56 20.29 20.78
C VAL A 13 -33.04 20.40 20.75
N VAL A 14 -32.40 20.71 21.87
CA VAL A 14 -30.93 20.79 21.95
C VAL A 14 -30.29 19.44 21.67
N VAL A 15 -30.77 18.38 22.31
CA VAL A 15 -30.29 17.00 22.07
C VAL A 15 -30.52 16.61 20.63
N GLY A 16 -31.71 16.87 20.08
CA GLY A 16 -32.05 16.59 18.68
C GLY A 16 -31.17 17.36 17.69
N ALA A 17 -30.88 18.63 17.95
CA ALA A 17 -29.99 19.43 17.11
C ALA A 17 -28.54 18.93 17.18
N VAL A 18 -28.05 18.59 18.38
CA VAL A 18 -26.70 18.05 18.56
C VAL A 18 -26.57 16.67 17.92
N THR A 19 -27.54 15.77 18.09
CA THR A 19 -27.51 14.46 17.43
C THR A 19 -27.62 14.61 15.93
N LEU A 20 -28.47 15.50 15.40
CA LEU A 20 -28.53 15.76 13.96
C LEU A 20 -27.26 16.43 13.42
N ALA A 21 -26.54 17.23 14.21
CA ALA A 21 -25.26 17.80 13.80
C ALA A 21 -24.14 16.75 13.79
N VAL A 22 -24.11 15.87 14.80
CA VAL A 22 -23.11 14.80 14.93
C VAL A 22 -23.37 13.67 13.92
N VAL A 23 -24.63 13.32 13.68
CA VAL A 23 -25.04 12.24 12.77
C VAL A 23 -25.24 12.75 11.34
N GLY A 24 -25.79 13.95 11.18
CA GLY A 24 -26.13 14.57 9.90
C GLY A 24 -25.02 15.43 9.29
N GLY A 25 -23.84 15.51 9.93
CA GLY A 25 -22.63 16.11 9.35
C GLY A 25 -22.08 15.38 8.10
N GLY A 26 -22.80 14.36 7.59
CA GLY A 26 -22.42 13.60 6.40
C GLY A 26 -23.16 13.97 5.09
N ASP A 27 -24.45 14.31 5.10
CA ASP A 27 -25.25 14.10 3.88
C ASP A 27 -26.20 15.25 3.43
N ASN A 28 -26.24 16.42 4.09
CA ASN A 28 -27.21 17.48 3.69
C ASN A 28 -26.68 18.93 3.63
N ALA A 29 -25.36 19.12 3.49
CA ALA A 29 -24.83 20.44 3.14
C ALA A 29 -24.37 20.43 1.67
N PRO A 30 -24.72 21.44 0.84
CA PRO A 30 -24.10 21.64 -0.46
C PRO A 30 -22.70 22.24 -0.26
N LEU A 31 -21.86 21.53 0.49
CA LEU A 31 -20.45 21.83 0.63
C LEU A 31 -19.71 20.99 -0.42
N PRO A 32 -18.71 21.56 -1.08
CA PRO A 32 -17.94 20.85 -2.10
C PRO A 32 -17.37 19.58 -1.45
N GLU A 33 -17.55 18.45 -2.14
CA GLU A 33 -16.95 17.15 -1.84
C GLU A 33 -15.62 17.36 -1.12
N ALA A 34 -15.57 17.07 0.18
CA ALA A 34 -14.33 17.20 0.93
C ALA A 34 -13.28 16.37 0.19
N ALA A 35 -12.22 17.04 -0.30
CA ALA A 35 -11.23 16.39 -1.15
C ALA A 35 -10.77 15.12 -0.45
N PRO A 36 -10.76 13.96 -1.14
CA PRO A 36 -10.48 12.68 -0.51
C PRO A 36 -9.17 12.81 0.25
N GLU A 37 -9.24 12.54 1.55
CA GLU A 37 -8.10 12.64 2.43
C GLU A 37 -7.01 11.71 1.86
N ARG A 38 -5.88 12.30 1.48
CA ARG A 38 -4.80 11.55 0.82
C ARG A 38 -4.02 10.78 1.87
N LEU A 39 -3.51 9.61 1.50
CA LEU A 39 -2.61 8.85 2.37
C LEU A 39 -1.42 9.73 2.76
N GLN A 40 -1.16 9.82 4.08
CA GLN A 40 -0.06 10.61 4.59
C GLN A 40 1.30 9.99 4.24
N ASP A 41 1.40 8.67 4.33
CA ASP A 41 2.54 7.88 3.83
C ASP A 41 2.07 7.01 2.67
N SER A 42 1.99 7.60 1.49
CA SER A 42 1.61 6.89 0.27
C SER A 42 2.71 5.93 -0.19
N LEU A 43 2.30 4.87 -0.88
CA LEU A 43 3.23 3.95 -1.54
C LEU A 43 4.09 4.69 -2.58
N PRO A 44 5.35 4.25 -2.77
CA PRO A 44 6.26 4.86 -3.74
C PRO A 44 5.71 4.71 -5.17
N PRO A 45 5.63 5.79 -5.97
CA PRO A 45 5.12 5.72 -7.34
C PRO A 45 6.18 5.22 -8.34
N ASP A 46 7.47 5.45 -8.04
CA ASP A 46 8.56 5.28 -9.02
C ASP A 46 9.36 3.99 -8.83
N ARG A 47 9.04 3.19 -7.81
CA ARG A 47 9.71 1.92 -7.53
C ARG A 47 8.73 0.86 -7.03
N PRO A 48 9.08 -0.43 -7.12
CA PRO A 48 8.29 -1.50 -6.50
C PRO A 48 8.08 -1.24 -5.01
N VAL A 49 6.89 -1.61 -4.54
CA VAL A 49 6.51 -1.60 -3.12
C VAL A 49 7.26 -2.71 -2.42
N GLY A 50 7.85 -2.41 -1.27
CA GLY A 50 8.43 -3.41 -0.37
C GLY A 50 7.64 -3.51 0.94
N ARG A 51 7.98 -4.51 1.75
CA ARG A 51 7.35 -4.74 3.07
C ARG A 51 7.36 -3.50 3.97
N ALA A 52 8.49 -2.80 4.05
CA ALA A 52 8.63 -1.60 4.86
C ALA A 52 7.75 -0.43 4.41
N ASP A 53 7.31 -0.41 3.15
CA ASP A 53 6.39 0.60 2.65
C ASP A 53 4.95 0.28 3.09
N VAL A 54 4.57 -1.00 3.07
CA VAL A 54 3.27 -1.47 3.58
C VAL A 54 3.15 -1.22 5.08
N ASP A 55 4.21 -1.48 5.85
CA ASP A 55 4.21 -1.26 7.32
C ASP A 55 4.02 0.22 7.70
N ARG A 56 4.47 1.14 6.85
CA ARG A 56 4.33 2.59 7.03
C ARG A 56 3.01 3.14 6.50
N LEU A 57 2.26 2.37 5.74
CA LEU A 57 1.01 2.80 5.10
C LEU A 57 -0.02 3.20 6.17
N ARG A 58 -0.61 4.40 6.03
CA ARG A 58 -1.67 4.88 6.93
C ARG A 58 -2.89 5.32 6.14
N PHE A 59 -4.00 4.62 6.36
CA PHE A 59 -5.27 4.95 5.74
C PHE A 59 -6.01 6.00 6.58
N PRO A 60 -6.58 7.04 5.93
CA PRO A 60 -7.47 7.98 6.60
C PRO A 60 -8.78 7.29 7.02
N LEU A 61 -9.42 7.82 8.05
CA LEU A 61 -10.67 7.31 8.57
C LEU A 61 -11.85 7.82 7.74
N ALA A 62 -12.82 6.95 7.47
CA ALA A 62 -14.05 7.30 6.78
C ALA A 62 -15.29 6.86 7.59
N ALA A 63 -16.40 7.60 7.46
CA ALA A 63 -17.65 7.32 8.16
C ALA A 63 -18.21 5.91 7.87
N ARG A 64 -17.87 5.35 6.70
CA ARG A 64 -17.99 3.93 6.38
C ARG A 64 -16.63 3.44 5.86
N GLY A 65 -16.18 2.31 6.38
CA GLY A 65 -14.92 1.70 5.97
C GLY A 65 -14.86 0.23 6.35
N TYR A 66 -13.83 -0.45 5.84
CA TYR A 66 -13.48 -1.79 6.31
C TYR A 66 -13.03 -1.75 7.76
N ARG A 67 -13.14 -2.88 8.46
CA ARG A 67 -12.62 -2.97 9.83
C ARG A 67 -11.11 -2.97 9.77
N MET A 68 -10.48 -2.10 10.56
CA MET A 68 -9.02 -1.95 10.54
C MET A 68 -8.30 -3.26 10.85
N ALA A 69 -8.77 -4.04 11.83
CA ALA A 69 -8.17 -5.34 12.14
C ALA A 69 -8.14 -6.30 10.94
N ASP A 70 -9.23 -6.39 10.17
CA ASP A 70 -9.30 -7.28 9.00
C ASP A 70 -8.38 -6.78 7.87
N VAL A 71 -8.28 -5.46 7.70
CA VAL A 71 -7.38 -4.83 6.72
C VAL A 71 -5.92 -5.01 7.13
N ASP A 72 -5.57 -4.78 8.39
CA ASP A 72 -4.22 -4.92 8.92
C ASP A 72 -3.75 -6.37 8.85
N ASP A 73 -4.63 -7.34 9.18
CA ASP A 73 -4.34 -8.77 9.02
C ASP A 73 -4.09 -9.15 7.56
N ALA A 74 -4.91 -8.63 6.63
CA ALA A 74 -4.73 -8.90 5.21
C ALA A 74 -3.44 -8.28 4.66
N LEU A 75 -3.15 -7.01 5.02
CA LEU A 75 -1.93 -6.32 4.62
C LEU A 75 -0.68 -6.98 5.22
N GLY A 76 -0.74 -7.42 6.48
CA GLY A 76 0.37 -8.14 7.12
C GLY A 76 0.70 -9.45 6.41
N ARG A 77 -0.30 -10.22 5.97
CA ARG A 77 -0.08 -11.43 5.16
C ARG A 77 0.51 -11.11 3.80
N LEU A 78 -0.06 -10.13 3.09
CA LEU A 78 0.45 -9.70 1.79
C LEU A 78 1.88 -9.17 1.85
N ALA A 79 2.22 -8.41 2.90
CA ALA A 79 3.56 -7.89 3.11
C ALA A 79 4.59 -9.02 3.34
N ALA A 80 4.20 -10.09 4.04
CA ALA A 80 5.05 -11.26 4.22
C ALA A 80 5.26 -12.02 2.90
N GLU A 81 4.21 -12.21 2.10
CA GLU A 81 4.33 -12.86 0.78
C GLU A 81 5.20 -12.03 -0.19
N LEU A 82 5.09 -10.70 -0.13
CA LEU A 82 5.89 -9.79 -0.93
C LEU A 82 7.38 -9.94 -0.61
N ASP A 83 7.71 -9.96 0.68
CA ASP A 83 9.08 -10.15 1.20
C ASP A 83 9.67 -11.50 0.76
N GLU A 84 8.88 -12.58 0.81
CA GLU A 84 9.29 -13.90 0.31
C GLU A 84 9.51 -13.90 -1.21
N ARG A 85 8.62 -13.25 -1.97
CA ARG A 85 8.76 -13.11 -3.43
C ARG A 85 10.01 -12.32 -3.80
N ASP A 86 10.26 -11.21 -3.13
CA ASP A 86 11.43 -10.36 -3.38
C ASP A 86 12.74 -11.10 -3.07
N ALA A 87 12.79 -11.84 -1.95
CA ALA A 87 13.92 -12.70 -1.63
C ALA A 87 14.15 -13.77 -2.72
N ARG A 88 13.06 -14.40 -3.20
CA ARG A 88 13.14 -15.40 -4.27
C ARG A 88 13.62 -14.81 -5.59
N ILE A 89 13.19 -13.60 -5.93
CA ILE A 89 13.65 -12.88 -7.13
C ILE A 89 15.14 -12.59 -7.01
N ALA A 90 15.61 -12.07 -5.86
CA ALA A 90 17.02 -11.78 -5.64
C ALA A 90 17.92 -13.02 -5.78
N ASP A 91 17.47 -14.17 -5.27
CA ASP A 91 18.15 -15.45 -5.44
C ASP A 91 18.27 -15.86 -6.91
N LEU A 92 17.16 -15.76 -7.66
CA LEU A 92 17.12 -16.12 -9.08
C LEU A 92 17.99 -15.19 -9.93
N GLU A 93 17.95 -13.88 -9.66
CA GLU A 93 18.79 -12.90 -10.32
C GLU A 93 20.28 -13.16 -10.06
N SER A 94 20.63 -13.49 -8.82
CA SER A 94 22.00 -13.85 -8.43
C SER A 94 22.48 -15.12 -9.15
N ALA A 95 21.65 -16.16 -9.21
CA ALA A 95 21.96 -17.40 -9.91
C ALA A 95 22.16 -17.17 -11.42
N LEU A 96 21.31 -16.34 -12.02
CA LEU A 96 21.38 -15.99 -13.43
C LEU A 96 22.59 -15.11 -13.76
N ALA A 97 22.95 -14.17 -12.88
CA ALA A 97 24.19 -13.41 -12.99
C ALA A 97 25.43 -14.32 -12.92
N GLY A 98 25.44 -15.26 -11.97
CA GLY A 98 26.51 -16.26 -11.84
C GLY A 98 26.65 -17.16 -13.08
N ALA A 99 25.53 -17.65 -13.63
CA ALA A 99 25.52 -18.45 -14.85
C ALA A 99 26.06 -17.68 -16.06
N ARG A 100 25.70 -16.41 -16.21
CA ARG A 100 26.22 -15.53 -17.28
C ARG A 100 27.72 -15.30 -17.15
N ALA A 101 28.21 -15.08 -15.94
CA ALA A 101 29.65 -14.93 -15.69
C ALA A 101 30.42 -16.21 -16.05
N ALA A 102 29.92 -17.39 -15.65
CA ALA A 102 30.54 -18.67 -15.99
C ALA A 102 30.59 -18.91 -17.51
N ALA A 103 29.51 -18.62 -18.24
CA ALA A 103 29.47 -18.74 -19.68
C ALA A 103 30.45 -17.79 -20.40
N ALA A 104 30.61 -16.57 -19.89
CA ALA A 104 31.59 -15.62 -20.40
C ALA A 104 33.03 -16.12 -20.19
N HIS A 105 33.34 -16.68 -19.02
CA HIS A 105 34.66 -17.28 -18.75
C HIS A 105 34.98 -18.45 -19.70
N LEU A 106 34.03 -19.36 -19.91
CA LEU A 106 34.19 -20.49 -20.85
C LEU A 106 34.43 -20.05 -22.30
N SER A 107 33.82 -18.92 -22.70
CA SER A 107 33.97 -18.37 -24.05
C SER A 107 35.32 -17.68 -24.26
N ALA A 108 35.89 -17.10 -23.19
CA ALA A 108 37.21 -16.47 -23.21
C ALA A 108 38.37 -17.49 -23.23
N ASP A 109 38.15 -18.69 -22.70
CA ASP A 109 39.16 -19.76 -22.64
C ASP A 109 39.27 -20.57 -23.95
N LYS A 110 38.40 -20.33 -24.94
CA LYS A 110 38.50 -20.98 -26.26
C LYS A 110 39.69 -20.40 -27.03
N PRO A 111 40.77 -21.18 -27.29
CA PRO A 111 41.92 -20.68 -28.04
C PRO A 111 41.49 -20.35 -29.46
N ALA A 112 41.97 -19.23 -30.00
CA ALA A 112 41.76 -18.88 -31.41
C ALA A 112 42.23 -20.04 -32.30
N PRO A 113 41.47 -20.42 -33.35
CA PRO A 113 41.91 -21.45 -34.27
C PRO A 113 43.24 -21.02 -34.88
N HIS A 114 44.25 -21.86 -34.67
CA HIS A 114 45.61 -21.69 -35.16
C HIS A 114 45.57 -21.69 -36.70
N PRO A 115 46.05 -20.63 -37.39
CA PRO A 115 46.14 -20.61 -38.84
C PRO A 115 47.41 -21.37 -39.26
N GLU A 116 47.32 -22.69 -39.32
CA GLU A 116 48.28 -23.59 -39.98
C GLU A 116 47.44 -24.51 -40.88
N ASP A 117 47.76 -24.86 -42.11
CA ASP A 117 48.86 -24.56 -43.01
C ASP A 117 48.35 -25.11 -44.35
N ASP A 118 47.74 -24.27 -45.20
CA ASP A 118 47.23 -24.71 -46.52
C ASP A 118 48.13 -24.19 -47.65
N GLN A 119 49.44 -24.32 -47.41
CA GLN A 119 50.49 -23.98 -48.36
C GLN A 119 51.41 -25.20 -48.58
N ARG A 120 50.92 -26.19 -49.34
CA ARG A 120 51.77 -27.20 -49.98
C ARG A 120 51.23 -27.65 -51.33
#